data_AF-A0A7W4PKZ1-F1
#
_entry.id   AF-A0A7W4PKZ1-F1
#
_cell.length_a   1.000
_cell.length_b   1.000
_cell.length_c   1.000
_cell.angle_alpha   90.00
_cell.angle_beta   90.00
_cell.angle_gamma   90.00
#
_symmetry.space_group_name_H-M   'P 1'
#
loop_
_entity.id
_entity.type
_entity.pdbx_description
1 polymer ?
#
loop_
_entity_poly.entity_id
_entity_poly.type
_entity_poly.pdbx_seq_one_letter_code
_entity_poly.pdbx_strand_id
1 'polypeptide(L)' 'MTDRLPHETSSLHALAERAVKEPKLLTKADVTELADFVLKGGEHASELEREIAKKARHNPEGMEKSDLVALARKVLDRK' A
#
# COMPACT_ATOMS: atom_id res chain seq x y z
N MET A 1 10.14 -28.11 9.77
CA MET A 1 9.73 -26.80 10.30
C MET A 1 10.76 -25.80 9.83
N THR A 2 10.45 -25.02 8.80
CA THR A 2 11.37 -23.98 8.31
C THR A 2 10.77 -22.63 8.65
N ASP A 3 11.16 -22.16 9.82
CA ASP A 3 11.16 -20.77 10.22
C ASP A 3 11.99 -19.99 9.19
N ARG A 4 11.30 -19.42 8.21
CA ARG A 4 11.84 -18.39 7.33
C ARG A 4 10.88 -17.23 7.47
N LEU A 5 11.07 -16.44 8.51
CA LEU A 5 10.82 -15.02 8.43
C LEU A 5 11.99 -14.41 7.65
N PRO A 6 11.80 -14.07 6.37
CA PRO A 6 12.52 -12.93 5.87
C PRO A 6 11.58 -11.99 5.14
N HIS A 7 11.83 -10.69 5.33
CA HIS A 7 11.36 -9.58 4.50
C HIS A 7 9.95 -9.04 4.83
N GLU A 8 9.86 -8.11 5.79
CA GLU A 8 8.76 -7.13 5.86
C GLU A 8 8.52 -6.44 4.49
N THR A 9 9.56 -6.32 3.66
CA THR A 9 9.48 -5.84 2.28
C THR A 9 8.82 -6.81 1.29
N SER A 10 8.94 -8.13 1.47
CA SER A 10 8.23 -9.11 0.62
C SER A 10 6.75 -9.17 0.95
N SER A 11 6.39 -8.97 2.21
CA SER A 11 4.98 -8.88 2.63
C SER A 11 4.30 -7.68 1.98
N LEU A 12 4.94 -6.51 1.98
CA LEU A 12 4.37 -5.30 1.40
C LEU A 12 4.30 -5.35 -0.13
N HIS A 13 5.32 -5.87 -0.81
CA HIS A 13 5.28 -6.03 -2.28
C HIS A 13 4.17 -7.00 -2.71
N ALA A 14 4.03 -8.14 -2.01
CA ALA A 14 2.95 -9.09 -2.26
C ALA A 14 1.57 -8.50 -1.96
N LEU A 15 1.46 -7.69 -0.91
CA LEU A 15 0.25 -6.95 -0.57
C LEU A 15 -0.09 -5.93 -1.65
N ALA A 16 0.89 -5.22 -2.19
CA ALA A 16 0.70 -4.29 -3.30
C ALA A 16 0.28 -5.02 -4.59
N GLU A 17 0.85 -6.17 -4.92
CA GLU A 17 0.38 -7.00 -6.04
C GLU A 17 -1.09 -7.42 -5.87
N ARG A 18 -1.46 -7.84 -4.66
CA ARG A 18 -2.85 -8.18 -4.32
C ARG A 18 -3.75 -6.95 -4.38
N ALA A 19 -3.29 -5.79 -3.96
CA ALA A 19 -4.03 -4.54 -4.03
C ALA A 19 -4.27 -4.10 -5.48
N VAL A 20 -3.36 -4.40 -6.41
CA VAL A 20 -3.56 -4.14 -7.85
C VAL A 20 -4.58 -5.12 -8.45
N LYS A 21 -4.49 -6.40 -8.11
CA LYS A 21 -5.37 -7.45 -8.67
C LYS A 21 -6.77 -7.45 -8.04
N GLU A 22 -6.83 -7.28 -6.73
CA GLU A 22 -8.02 -7.45 -5.89
C GLU A 22 -8.15 -6.33 -4.83
N PRO A 23 -8.23 -5.04 -5.24
CA PRO A 23 -8.29 -3.91 -4.31
C PRO A 23 -9.49 -3.95 -3.35
N LYS A 24 -10.58 -4.63 -3.75
CA LYS A 24 -11.79 -4.80 -2.93
C LYS A 24 -11.65 -5.79 -1.77
N LEU A 25 -10.62 -6.65 -1.80
CA LEU A 25 -10.38 -7.66 -0.78
C LEU A 25 -9.34 -7.19 0.26
N LEU A 26 -8.83 -5.96 0.11
CA LEU A 26 -7.90 -5.38 1.07
C LEU A 26 -8.63 -5.10 2.39
N THR A 27 -7.97 -5.47 3.47
CA THR A 27 -8.42 -5.13 4.82
C THR A 27 -8.01 -3.70 5.18
N LYS A 28 -8.63 -3.13 6.22
CA LYS A 28 -8.24 -1.81 6.73
C LYS A 28 -6.76 -1.74 7.10
N ALA A 29 -6.21 -2.84 7.63
CA ALA A 29 -4.80 -2.96 7.96
C ALA A 29 -3.95 -2.87 6.69
N ASP A 30 -4.31 -3.61 5.64
CA ASP A 30 -3.56 -3.61 4.37
C ASP A 30 -3.53 -2.21 3.72
N VAL A 31 -4.69 -1.54 3.69
CA VAL A 31 -4.79 -0.18 3.15
C VAL A 31 -3.97 0.81 3.97
N THR A 32 -3.98 0.68 5.30
CA THR A 32 -3.19 1.53 6.19
C THR A 32 -1.70 1.27 6.00
N GLU A 33 -1.29 0.02 5.76
CA GLU A 33 0.11 -0.34 5.55
C GLU A 33 0.66 0.23 4.22
N LEU A 34 -0.11 0.14 3.13
CA LEU A 34 0.21 0.79 1.86
C LEU A 34 0.35 2.31 2.02
N ALA A 35 -0.60 2.91 2.72
CA ALA A 35 -0.60 4.34 2.98
C ALA A 35 0.60 4.77 3.81
N ASP A 36 0.89 4.07 4.90
CA ASP A 36 2.00 4.36 5.79
C ASP A 36 3.34 4.24 5.05
N PHE A 37 3.47 3.26 4.16
CA PHE A 37 4.65 3.14 3.29
C PHE A 37 4.80 4.34 2.34
N VAL A 38 3.74 4.76 1.66
CA VAL A 38 3.78 5.92 0.76
C VAL A 38 4.10 7.20 1.53
N LEU A 39 3.60 7.33 2.77
CA LEU A 39 3.94 8.46 3.64
C LEU A 39 5.38 8.42 4.16
N LYS A 40 5.90 7.23 4.50
CA LYS A 40 7.28 7.00 4.95
C LYS A 40 8.30 7.10 3.82
N GLY A 41 7.94 6.70 2.60
CA GLY A 41 8.77 6.80 1.39
C GLY A 41 8.90 8.24 0.86
N GLY A 42 8.86 9.22 1.75
CA GLY A 42 8.48 10.62 1.54
C GLY A 42 9.30 11.46 0.54
N GLU A 43 10.30 10.88 -0.12
CA GLU A 43 11.06 11.51 -1.20
C GLU A 43 10.62 11.05 -2.60
N HIS A 44 10.01 9.86 -2.73
CA HIS A 44 9.59 9.32 -4.02
C HIS A 44 8.09 9.45 -4.28
N ALA A 45 7.27 9.68 -3.24
CA ALA A 45 5.83 9.81 -3.37
C ALA A 45 5.42 11.22 -3.81
N SER A 46 4.61 11.32 -4.87
CA SER A 46 4.07 12.60 -5.35
C SER A 46 3.09 13.20 -4.34
N GLU A 47 2.84 14.50 -4.41
CA GLU A 47 1.91 15.18 -3.50
C GLU A 47 0.51 14.55 -3.53
N LEU A 48 0.01 14.21 -4.72
CA LEU A 48 -1.25 13.48 -4.91
C LEU A 48 -1.25 12.11 -4.20
N GLU A 49 -0.17 11.34 -4.32
CA GLU A 49 -0.05 10.02 -3.67
C GLU A 49 0.00 10.16 -2.15
N ARG A 50 0.64 11.21 -1.62
CA ARG A 50 0.65 11.51 -0.19
C ARG A 50 -0.73 11.92 0.31
N GLU A 51 -1.49 12.70 -0.44
CA GLU A 51 -2.88 13.03 -0.09
C GLU A 51 -3.76 11.79 -0.07
N ILE A 52 -3.64 10.94 -1.09
CA ILE A 52 -4.34 9.66 -1.14
C ILE A 52 -3.94 8.77 0.05
N ALA A 53 -2.67 8.71 0.40
CA ALA A 53 -2.19 7.94 1.54
C ALA A 53 -2.70 8.50 2.88
N LYS A 54 -2.74 9.83 3.06
CA LYS A 54 -3.38 10.45 4.23
C LYS A 54 -4.85 10.06 4.31
N LYS A 55 -5.58 10.17 3.19
CA LYS A 55 -7.00 9.79 3.11
C LYS A 55 -7.21 8.31 3.43
N ALA A 56 -6.37 7.44 2.88
CA ALA A 56 -6.39 6.00 3.14
C ALA A 56 -6.14 5.66 4.61
N ARG A 57 -5.23 6.39 5.27
CA ARG A 57 -4.96 6.22 6.70
C ARG A 57 -6.13 6.65 7.59
N HIS A 58 -6.87 7.69 7.19
CA HIS A 58 -8.02 8.19 7.94
C HIS A 58 -9.33 7.46 7.62
N ASN A 59 -9.50 7.02 6.38
CA ASN A 59 -10.69 6.32 5.89
C ASN A 59 -10.31 5.18 4.92
N PRO A 60 -9.76 4.07 5.43
CA PRO A 60 -9.32 2.96 4.59
C PRO A 60 -10.47 2.24 3.88
N GLU A 61 -11.69 2.28 4.43
CA GLU A 61 -12.87 1.61 3.86
C GLU A 61 -13.56 2.43 2.76
N GLY A 62 -13.45 3.75 2.81
CA GLY A 62 -14.02 4.67 1.82
C GLY A 62 -13.07 5.01 0.68
N MET A 63 -12.03 4.21 0.48
CA MET A 63 -11.07 4.40 -0.60
C MET A 63 -11.59 3.86 -1.92
N GLU A 64 -11.41 4.64 -2.98
CA GLU A 64 -11.70 4.21 -4.33
C GLU A 64 -10.69 3.13 -4.75
N LYS A 65 -11.10 2.19 -5.62
CA LYS A 65 -10.18 1.17 -6.15
C LYS A 65 -8.97 1.81 -6.83
N SER A 66 -9.21 2.89 -7.57
CA SER A 66 -8.16 3.61 -8.31
C SER A 66 -7.11 4.20 -7.35
N ASP A 67 -7.55 4.71 -6.21
CA ASP A 67 -6.69 5.25 -5.16
C ASP A 67 -5.84 4.14 -4.52
N LEU A 68 -6.45 2.99 -4.21
CA LEU A 68 -5.77 1.81 -3.67
C LEU A 68 -4.72 1.25 -4.64
N VAL A 69 -5.08 1.15 -5.92
CA VAL A 69 -4.17 0.70 -6.99
C VAL A 69 -3.02 1.68 -7.18
N ALA A 70 -3.26 3.00 -7.05
CA ALA A 70 -2.20 4.01 -7.12
C ALA A 70 -1.18 3.84 -5.98
N LEU A 71 -1.64 3.70 -4.73
CA LEU A 71 -0.78 3.44 -3.58
C LEU A 71 0.03 2.15 -3.77
N ALA A 72 -0.64 1.08 -4.21
CA ALA A 72 0.00 -0.21 -4.45
C ALA A 72 1.04 -0.16 -5.56
N ARG A 73 0.73 0.47 -6.70
CA ARG A 73 1.70 0.67 -7.78
C ARG A 73 2.94 1.40 -7.29
N LYS A 74 2.79 2.37 -6.38
CA LYS A 74 3.93 3.08 -5.84
C LYS A 74 4.86 2.19 -5.00
N VAL A 75 4.29 1.25 -4.26
CA VAL A 75 5.07 0.21 -3.57
C VAL A 75 5.81 -0.68 -4.57
N LEU A 76 5.15 -1.08 -5.67
CA LEU A 76 5.75 -1.93 -6.70
C LEU A 76 6.82 -1.22 -7.55
N ASP A 77 6.68 0.09 -7.73
CA ASP A 77 7.59 0.95 -8.51
C ASP A 77 8.93 1.18 -7.80
N ARG A 78 8.99 0.95 -6.48
CA ARG A 78 10.24 0.99 -5.72
C ARG A 78 11.12 -0.22 -6.09
N LYS A 79 11.93 -0.08 -7.13
CA LYS A 79 13.05 -0.95 -7.49
C LYS A 79 14.34 -0.53 -6.79
#